data_AF-A0A960FN43-F1
#
_entry.id   AF-A0A960FN43-F1
#
_cell.length_a   1.000
_cell.length_b   1.000
_cell.length_c   1.000
_cell.angle_alpha   90.00
_cell.angle_beta   90.00
_cell.angle_gamma   90.00
#
_symmetry.space_group_name_H-M   'P 1'
#
loop_
_entity.id
_entity.type
_entity.pdbx_description
1 polymer ?
#
loop_
_entity_poly.entity_id
_entity_poly.type
_entity_poly.pdbx_seq_one_letter_code
_entity_poly.pdbx_strand_id
1 'polypeptide(L)'
;MTDRQSVVVAGAVWLGAWWHVSVPLAVGVAGLVVALALRRPWLLAVAGLTLAAGLGTRAWAGLDPVAPAPFTGPVTLLSDPADTPFGVRVDVRVGDRRVELEASGAAAGAVTASLAGERLIVSGRLGPPPPHAPWLVPRHVVGRLRATSAERLDAGSAPWRAANRFRRLLGRGAEVLPRVERSLYGGFVLGDDRGQPPEVVDDFRGAGLTHVLVVSGQNLAFVLVLLGPLLQRSSLGVRWALTIAAIAAFGVVTRFEPSVLRASAMAALSVAAAWSGRPTGTLRLLALSVAGLLLVDPLLVHSVGFQLSVAASAGIAVLGPPIAAHLRGPAWWREAMSVTVAAQLGVAPVLVPRFGGLPVV
;
A
#
# COMPACT_ATOMS: atom_id res chain seq x y z
N MET A 1 -25.39 10.82 4.93
CA MET A 1 -24.15 11.61 4.89
C MET A 1 -23.97 12.20 3.51
N THR A 2 -23.63 13.49 3.43
CA THR A 2 -23.22 14.15 2.18
C THR A 2 -21.73 13.92 1.92
N ASP A 3 -21.24 14.29 0.74
CA ASP A 3 -19.82 14.14 0.39
C ASP A 3 -18.93 14.99 1.31
N ARG A 4 -19.33 16.24 1.57
CA ARG A 4 -18.65 17.13 2.52
C ARG A 4 -18.54 16.52 3.93
N GLN A 5 -19.63 15.93 4.43
CA GLN A 5 -19.63 15.28 5.74
C GLN A 5 -18.68 14.07 5.78
N SER A 6 -18.57 13.34 4.67
CA SER A 6 -17.67 12.18 4.57
C SER A 6 -16.21 12.62 4.58
N VAL A 7 -15.88 13.70 3.87
CA VAL A 7 -14.54 14.31 3.91
C VAL A 7 -14.20 14.80 5.31
N VAL A 8 -15.14 15.43 6.03
CA VAL A 8 -14.92 15.87 7.41
C VAL A 8 -14.63 14.69 8.34
N VAL A 9 -15.40 13.59 8.22
CA VAL A 9 -15.15 12.37 9.00
C VAL A 9 -13.75 11.79 8.69
N ALA A 10 -13.39 11.68 7.42
CA ALA A 10 -12.08 11.18 7.03
C ALA A 10 -10.93 12.07 7.53
N GLY A 11 -11.08 13.39 7.46
CA GLY A 11 -10.12 14.34 8.01
C GLY A 11 -9.99 14.23 9.52
N ALA A 12 -11.09 14.02 10.24
CA ALA A 12 -11.08 13.81 11.69
C ALA A 12 -10.37 12.49 12.08
N VAL A 13 -10.64 11.41 11.36
CA VAL A 13 -9.92 10.13 11.51
C VAL A 13 -8.42 10.30 11.21
N TRP A 14 -8.07 11.04 10.16
CA TRP A 14 -6.68 11.35 9.82
C TRP A 14 -5.96 12.11 10.93
N LEU A 15 -6.57 13.18 11.44
CA LEU A 15 -6.02 13.95 12.55
C LEU A 15 -5.89 13.11 13.82
N GLY A 16 -6.88 12.25 14.11
CA GLY A 16 -6.81 11.31 15.22
C GLY A 16 -5.66 10.33 15.08
N ALA A 17 -5.48 9.72 13.90
CA ALA A 17 -4.36 8.80 13.64
C ALA A 17 -2.99 9.51 13.75
N TRP A 18 -2.93 10.79 13.35
CA TRP A 18 -1.72 11.60 13.44
C TRP A 18 -1.40 12.03 14.88
N TRP A 19 -2.41 12.31 15.70
CA TRP A 19 -2.24 12.82 17.05
C TRP A 19 -2.42 11.70 18.07
N HIS A 20 -1.32 11.22 18.66
CA HIS A 20 -1.29 10.06 19.55
C HIS A 20 -1.81 10.39 20.96
N VAL A 21 -3.08 10.75 21.07
CA VAL A 21 -3.75 10.96 22.37
C VAL A 21 -4.21 9.63 22.91
N SER A 22 -3.80 9.30 24.13
CA SER A 22 -4.22 8.10 24.87
C SER A 22 -5.72 8.14 25.20
N VAL A 23 -6.55 7.76 24.24
CA VAL A 23 -7.99 7.62 24.42
C VAL A 23 -8.36 6.13 24.56
N PRO A 24 -9.11 5.71 25.59
CA PRO A 24 -9.58 4.34 25.69
C PRO A 24 -10.46 3.96 24.50
N LEU A 25 -10.21 2.80 23.87
CA LEU A 25 -11.01 2.35 22.71
C LEU A 25 -12.49 2.21 23.01
N ALA A 26 -12.84 1.85 24.25
CA ALA A 26 -14.22 1.76 24.68
C ALA A 26 -14.96 3.09 24.48
N VAL A 27 -14.30 4.22 24.70
CA VAL A 27 -14.87 5.56 24.49
C VAL A 27 -15.09 5.82 22.99
N GLY A 28 -14.10 5.50 22.15
CA GLY A 28 -14.23 5.63 20.70
C GLY A 28 -15.35 4.74 20.13
N VAL A 29 -15.42 3.47 20.56
CA VAL A 29 -16.42 2.49 20.10
C VAL A 29 -17.82 2.89 20.58
N ALA A 30 -17.97 3.27 21.86
CA ALA A 30 -19.25 3.77 22.37
C ALA A 30 -19.69 5.03 21.62
N GLY A 31 -18.77 5.96 21.37
CA GLY A 31 -19.01 7.14 20.54
C GLY A 31 -19.48 6.79 19.13
N LEU A 32 -18.89 5.77 18.50
CA LEU A 32 -19.27 5.30 17.17
C LEU A 32 -20.68 4.69 17.17
N VAL A 33 -21.00 3.85 18.15
CA VAL A 33 -22.34 3.26 18.32
C VAL A 33 -23.40 4.34 18.49
N VAL A 34 -23.14 5.32 19.37
CA VAL A 34 -24.03 6.47 19.59
C VAL A 34 -24.17 7.31 18.32
N ALA A 35 -23.07 7.56 17.62
CA ALA A 35 -23.07 8.33 16.38
C ALA A 35 -23.88 7.66 15.25
N LEU A 36 -23.78 6.33 15.13
CA LEU A 36 -24.56 5.54 14.18
C LEU A 36 -26.05 5.50 14.55
N ALA A 37 -26.37 5.38 15.84
CA ALA A 37 -27.75 5.39 16.34
C ALA A 37 -28.43 6.74 16.10
N LEU A 38 -27.74 7.84 16.43
CA LEU A 38 -28.26 9.20 16.29
C LEU A 38 -28.18 9.73 14.86
N ARG A 39 -27.51 9.01 13.95
CA ARG A 39 -27.29 9.38 12.53
C ARG A 39 -26.77 10.80 12.31
N ARG A 40 -26.03 11.34 13.29
CA ARG A 40 -25.48 12.71 13.25
C ARG A 40 -24.04 12.65 12.72
N PRO A 41 -23.74 13.29 11.59
CA PRO A 41 -22.45 13.16 10.92
C PRO A 41 -21.27 13.76 11.70
N TRP A 42 -21.50 14.80 12.50
CA TRP A 42 -20.46 15.38 13.35
C TRP A 42 -20.06 14.44 14.50
N LEU A 43 -21.00 13.66 15.04
CA LEU A 43 -20.70 12.62 16.03
C LEU A 43 -19.82 11.53 15.43
N LEU A 44 -20.03 11.18 14.16
CA LEU A 44 -19.17 10.22 13.45
C LEU A 44 -17.74 10.76 13.30
N ALA A 45 -17.57 12.07 13.08
CA ALA A 45 -16.25 12.68 12.99
C ALA A 45 -15.52 12.65 14.35
N VAL A 46 -16.21 13.00 15.44
CA VAL A 46 -15.65 12.95 16.80
C VAL A 46 -15.33 11.51 17.24
N ALA A 47 -16.24 10.57 16.96
CA ALA A 47 -16.02 9.15 17.24
C ALA A 47 -14.85 8.60 16.42
N GLY A 48 -14.77 8.93 15.13
CA GLY A 48 -13.67 8.54 14.27
C GLY A 48 -12.33 9.08 14.75
N LEU A 49 -12.27 10.35 15.15
CA LEU A 49 -11.05 10.97 15.70
C LEU A 49 -10.57 10.28 16.97
N THR A 50 -11.48 10.06 17.93
CA THR A 50 -11.14 9.44 19.23
C THR A 50 -10.73 7.99 19.08
N LEU A 51 -11.41 7.23 18.21
CA LEU A 51 -11.08 5.84 17.92
C LEU A 51 -9.74 5.73 17.19
N ALA A 52 -9.49 6.58 16.18
CA ALA A 52 -8.21 6.63 15.47
C ALA A 52 -7.04 7.04 16.37
N ALA A 53 -7.24 8.00 17.28
CA ALA A 53 -6.22 8.39 18.26
C ALA A 53 -5.86 7.23 19.21
N GLY A 54 -6.87 6.55 19.77
CA GLY A 54 -6.65 5.41 20.65
C GLY A 54 -6.01 4.19 19.96
N LEU A 55 -6.34 3.96 18.68
CA LEU A 55 -5.66 2.97 17.85
C LEU A 55 -4.22 3.39 17.53
N GLY A 56 -4.00 4.68 17.21
CA GLY A 56 -2.69 5.26 16.97
C GLY A 56 -1.75 5.02 18.16
N THR A 57 -2.17 5.37 19.37
CA THR A 57 -1.37 5.12 20.58
C THR A 57 -1.03 3.64 20.76
N ARG A 58 -1.97 2.71 20.49
CA ARG A 58 -1.69 1.27 20.54
C ARG A 58 -0.68 0.84 19.48
N ALA A 59 -0.80 1.34 18.26
CA ALA A 59 0.09 0.98 17.18
C ALA A 59 1.52 1.48 17.46
N TRP A 60 1.66 2.69 17.99
CA TRP A 60 2.95 3.23 18.43
C TRP A 60 3.55 2.48 19.62
N ALA A 61 2.73 2.07 20.60
CA ALA A 61 3.20 1.21 21.69
C ALA A 61 3.70 -0.15 21.18
N GLY A 62 3.14 -0.65 20.07
CA GLY A 62 3.61 -1.86 19.41
C GLY A 62 4.98 -1.73 18.72
N LEU A 63 5.57 -0.53 18.67
CA LEU A 63 6.87 -0.25 18.03
C LEU A 63 8.06 -0.30 19.00
N ASP A 64 7.89 -0.86 20.20
CA ASP A 64 8.95 -0.95 21.20
C ASP A 64 10.23 -1.59 20.60
N PRO A 65 11.37 -0.86 20.60
CA PRO A 65 12.59 -1.32 19.97
C PRO A 65 13.10 -2.64 20.56
N VAL A 66 13.50 -3.56 19.69
CA VAL A 66 14.06 -4.83 20.15
C VAL A 66 15.44 -4.61 20.78
N ALA A 67 15.63 -5.15 21.99
CA ALA A 67 16.92 -5.17 22.66
C ALA A 67 17.97 -5.93 21.83
N PRO A 68 19.23 -5.46 21.76
CA PRO A 68 20.28 -6.14 21.04
C PRO A 68 20.53 -7.56 21.57
N ALA A 69 20.37 -8.58 20.73
CA ALA A 69 20.58 -9.98 21.10
C ALA A 69 21.06 -10.81 19.90
N PRO A 70 21.85 -11.88 20.12
CA PRO A 70 22.07 -12.88 19.09
C PRO A 70 20.73 -13.55 18.74
N PHE A 71 20.52 -13.83 17.46
CA PHE A 71 19.32 -14.47 16.95
C PHE A 71 19.70 -15.64 16.04
N THR A 72 19.03 -16.77 16.22
CA THR A 72 19.07 -17.89 15.28
C THR A 72 17.70 -18.52 15.26
N GLY A 73 17.09 -18.60 14.08
CA GLY A 73 15.77 -19.18 13.96
C GLY A 73 15.10 -18.92 12.61
N PRO A 74 13.87 -19.43 12.44
CA PRO A 74 13.10 -19.23 11.24
C PRO A 74 12.59 -17.79 11.16
N VAL A 75 12.67 -17.21 9.97
CA VAL A 75 12.10 -15.91 9.60
C VAL A 75 11.24 -16.07 8.36
N THR A 76 10.15 -15.31 8.27
CA THR A 76 9.30 -15.31 7.07
C THR A 76 9.46 -14.00 6.32
N LEU A 77 9.75 -14.04 5.03
CA LEU A 77 9.87 -12.83 4.22
C LEU A 77 8.49 -12.18 4.04
N LEU A 78 8.39 -10.88 4.31
CA LEU A 78 7.18 -10.08 4.16
C LEU A 78 7.18 -9.29 2.86
N SER A 79 8.36 -8.85 2.43
CA SER A 79 8.57 -8.15 1.16
C SER A 79 9.50 -8.92 0.24
N ASP A 80 9.61 -8.49 -1.00
CA ASP A 80 10.75 -8.87 -1.82
C ASP A 80 12.04 -8.26 -1.25
N PRO A 81 13.15 -8.99 -1.28
CA PRO A 81 14.46 -8.38 -1.10
C PRO A 81 14.75 -7.29 -2.12
N ALA A 82 15.25 -6.17 -1.60
CA ALA A 82 15.69 -5.00 -2.32
C ALA A 82 17.21 -4.89 -2.24
N ASP A 83 17.82 -4.60 -3.39
CA ASP A 83 19.27 -4.44 -3.50
C ASP A 83 19.74 -3.17 -2.79
N THR A 84 20.94 -3.24 -2.23
CA THR A 84 21.61 -2.13 -1.57
C THR A 84 23.08 -2.12 -1.98
N PRO A 85 23.79 -0.99 -1.86
CA PRO A 85 25.20 -0.92 -2.29
C PRO A 85 26.12 -1.98 -1.65
N PHE A 86 25.75 -2.50 -0.47
CA PHE A 86 26.60 -3.40 0.32
C PHE A 86 25.93 -4.75 0.65
N GLY A 87 24.82 -5.09 -0.01
CA GLY A 87 24.08 -6.32 0.28
C GLY A 87 22.60 -6.18 -0.07
N VAL A 88 21.75 -6.84 0.70
CA VAL A 88 20.31 -6.90 0.45
C VAL A 88 19.52 -6.61 1.72
N ARG A 89 18.42 -5.89 1.57
CA ARG A 89 17.47 -5.58 2.64
C ARG A 89 16.10 -6.17 2.34
N VAL A 90 15.44 -6.71 3.36
CA VAL A 90 14.08 -7.26 3.24
C VAL A 90 13.34 -7.17 4.57
N ASP A 91 12.03 -6.90 4.54
CA ASP A 91 11.22 -7.05 5.75
C ASP A 91 10.96 -8.52 6.04
N VAL A 92 11.22 -8.93 7.28
CA VAL A 92 10.93 -10.29 7.73
C VAL A 92 10.10 -10.28 9.00
N ARG A 93 9.32 -11.34 9.19
CA ARG A 93 8.62 -11.63 10.44
C ARG A 93 9.45 -12.59 11.27
N VAL A 94 9.70 -12.21 12.52
CA VAL A 94 10.37 -12.98 13.57
C VAL A 94 9.39 -13.15 14.73
N GLY A 95 8.80 -14.34 14.85
CA GLY A 95 7.65 -14.55 15.74
C GLY A 95 6.48 -13.66 15.34
N ASP A 96 6.01 -12.81 16.25
CA ASP A 96 4.94 -11.83 15.97
C ASP A 96 5.46 -10.44 15.57
N ARG A 97 6.78 -10.24 15.57
CA ARG A 97 7.42 -8.95 15.30
C ARG A 97 7.87 -8.85 13.85
N ARG A 98 7.83 -7.64 13.29
CA ARG A 98 8.43 -7.34 11.98
C ARG A 98 9.77 -6.64 12.18
N VAL A 99 10.79 -7.11 11.47
CA VAL A 99 12.15 -6.58 11.55
C VAL A 99 12.71 -6.44 10.14
N GLU A 100 13.58 -5.46 9.93
CA GLU A 100 14.30 -5.33 8.67
C GLU A 100 15.52 -6.25 8.70
N LEU A 101 15.56 -7.24 7.82
CA LEU A 101 16.72 -8.10 7.62
C LEU A 101 17.71 -7.41 6.69
N GLU A 102 18.98 -7.36 7.10
CA GLU A 102 20.10 -6.89 6.29
C GLU A 102 21.11 -8.04 6.17
N ALA A 103 21.42 -8.44 4.94
CA ALA A 103 22.34 -9.53 4.65
C ALA A 103 23.40 -9.08 3.64
N SER A 104 24.64 -9.48 3.87
CA SER A 104 25.77 -9.23 2.97
C SER A 104 26.54 -10.52 2.69
N GLY A 105 27.40 -10.49 1.66
CA GLY A 105 28.21 -11.66 1.27
C GLY A 105 27.37 -12.90 0.95
N ALA A 106 27.78 -14.06 1.48
CA ALA A 106 27.12 -15.34 1.21
C ALA A 106 25.64 -15.36 1.66
N ALA A 107 25.30 -14.71 2.78
CA ALA A 107 23.93 -14.63 3.26
C ALA A 107 23.03 -13.83 2.29
N ALA A 108 23.57 -12.83 1.59
CA ALA A 108 22.81 -12.06 0.62
C ALA A 108 22.31 -12.92 -0.54
N GLY A 109 23.08 -13.90 -1.00
CA GLY A 109 22.69 -14.78 -2.12
C GLY A 109 21.40 -15.56 -1.82
N ALA A 110 21.32 -16.18 -0.64
CA ALA A 110 20.13 -16.93 -0.21
C ALA A 110 18.90 -16.03 -0.04
N VAL A 111 19.10 -14.82 0.48
CA VAL A 111 18.02 -13.83 0.64
C VAL A 111 17.53 -13.34 -0.72
N THR A 112 18.43 -12.95 -1.62
CA THR A 112 18.12 -12.45 -2.98
C THR A 112 17.31 -13.46 -3.79
N ALA A 113 17.68 -14.74 -3.70
CA ALA A 113 17.00 -15.81 -4.43
C ALA A 113 15.57 -16.08 -3.92
N SER A 114 15.16 -15.49 -2.80
CA SER A 114 13.91 -15.79 -2.10
C SER A 114 12.83 -14.75 -2.36
N LEU A 115 11.57 -15.16 -2.18
CA LEU A 115 10.37 -14.36 -2.41
C LEU A 115 9.59 -14.18 -1.10
N ALA A 116 8.70 -13.18 -1.02
CA ALA A 116 7.84 -13.03 0.15
C ALA A 116 6.94 -14.25 0.31
N GLY A 117 6.61 -14.49 1.57
CA GLY A 117 5.95 -15.70 2.02
C GLY A 117 6.92 -16.86 2.26
N GLU A 118 8.10 -16.89 1.63
CA GLU A 118 9.09 -17.94 1.88
C GLU A 118 9.73 -17.79 3.27
N ARG A 119 10.17 -18.92 3.82
CA ARG A 119 10.82 -18.97 5.13
C ARG A 119 12.29 -19.30 4.99
N LEU A 120 13.11 -18.59 5.75
CA LEU A 120 14.56 -18.82 5.85
C LEU A 120 14.91 -19.15 7.29
N ILE A 121 15.93 -19.97 7.51
CA ILE A 121 16.66 -20.00 8.78
C ILE A 121 17.75 -18.94 8.68
N VAL A 122 17.78 -18.02 9.63
CA VAL A 122 18.76 -16.93 9.68
C VAL A 122 19.47 -16.97 11.02
N SER A 123 20.80 -16.85 10.98
CA SER A 123 21.61 -16.54 12.16
C SER A 123 22.21 -15.14 12.01
N GLY A 124 22.27 -14.41 13.13
CA GLY A 124 22.79 -13.05 13.11
C GLY A 124 22.55 -12.32 14.42
N ARG A 125 22.57 -10.99 14.34
CA ARG A 125 22.33 -10.11 15.50
C ARG A 125 21.10 -9.26 15.27
N LEU A 126 20.13 -9.39 16.15
CA LEU A 126 18.95 -8.54 16.20
C LEU A 126 19.26 -7.32 17.07
N GLY A 127 18.79 -6.15 16.67
CA GLY A 127 18.94 -4.92 17.43
C GLY A 127 17.87 -3.89 17.09
N PRO A 128 17.96 -2.69 17.69
CA PRO A 128 17.00 -1.62 17.43
C PRO A 128 17.06 -1.18 15.97
N PRO A 129 15.98 -0.57 15.45
CA PRO A 129 16.00 0.04 14.14
C PRO A 129 17.02 1.18 14.11
N PRO A 130 17.55 1.56 12.92
CA PRO A 130 18.45 2.69 12.81
C PRO A 130 17.80 3.98 13.34
N PRO A 131 18.60 4.88 13.95
CA PRO A 131 18.10 6.17 14.40
C PRO A 131 17.55 6.96 13.21
N HIS A 132 16.48 7.73 13.44
CA HIS A 132 15.84 8.57 12.42
C HIS A 132 15.36 7.83 11.16
N ALA A 133 14.70 6.69 11.32
CA ALA A 133 14.08 5.94 10.23
C ALA A 133 12.54 5.99 10.23
N PRO A 134 11.93 7.17 10.02
CA PRO A 134 10.47 7.32 10.06
C PRO A 134 9.73 6.50 9.00
N TRP A 135 10.40 6.09 7.92
CA TRP A 135 9.83 5.22 6.89
C TRP A 135 9.59 3.77 7.35
N LEU A 136 10.18 3.34 8.49
CA LEU A 136 9.99 2.02 9.08
C LEU A 136 8.72 1.93 9.94
N VAL A 137 8.26 3.06 10.47
CA VAL A 137 7.05 3.19 11.31
C VAL A 137 5.81 2.62 10.61
N PRO A 138 5.39 3.08 9.41
CA PRO A 138 4.21 2.54 8.73
C PRO A 138 4.36 1.04 8.37
N ARG A 139 5.59 0.52 8.32
CA ARG A 139 5.86 -0.90 8.04
C ARG A 139 5.76 -1.79 9.28
N HIS A 140 5.57 -1.18 10.47
CA HIS A 140 5.58 -1.82 11.77
C HIS A 140 6.91 -2.51 12.10
N VAL A 141 8.02 -1.98 11.59
CA VAL A 141 9.35 -2.55 11.79
C VAL A 141 9.90 -2.07 13.12
N VAL A 142 10.18 -3.00 14.03
CA VAL A 142 10.57 -2.73 15.43
C VAL A 142 12.06 -2.96 15.70
N GLY A 143 12.81 -3.38 14.69
CA GLY A 143 14.20 -3.75 14.83
C GLY A 143 14.86 -4.06 13.50
N ARG A 144 16.18 -4.27 13.56
CA ARG A 144 16.99 -4.70 12.43
C ARG A 144 17.75 -5.99 12.77
N LEU A 145 17.65 -6.98 11.90
CA LEU A 145 18.37 -8.25 11.98
C LEU A 145 19.52 -8.23 10.97
N ARG A 146 20.77 -8.18 11.44
CA ARG A 146 21.95 -8.31 10.58
C ARG A 146 22.33 -9.78 10.47
N ALA A 147 22.09 -10.38 9.31
CA ALA A 147 22.34 -11.79 9.06
C ALA A 147 23.82 -12.06 8.76
N THR A 148 24.36 -13.08 9.42
CA THR A 148 25.67 -13.67 9.10
C THR A 148 25.52 -14.92 8.24
N SER A 149 24.41 -15.65 8.40
CA SER A 149 24.03 -16.76 7.53
C SER A 149 22.52 -16.73 7.25
N ALA A 150 22.14 -17.21 6.08
CA ALA A 150 20.75 -17.37 5.69
C ALA A 150 20.62 -18.60 4.80
N GLU A 151 19.69 -19.48 5.13
CA GLU A 151 19.40 -20.71 4.40
C GLU A 151 17.90 -20.85 4.18
N ARG A 152 17.50 -21.37 3.03
CA ARG A 152 16.08 -21.56 2.73
C ARG A 152 15.52 -22.72 3.53
N LEU A 153 14.43 -22.46 4.27
CA LEU A 153 13.71 -23.47 5.02
C LEU A 153 12.60 -24.09 4.16
N ASP A 154 11.65 -23.27 3.69
CA ASP A 154 10.55 -23.72 2.85
C ASP A 154 9.86 -22.59 2.09
N ALA A 155 8.92 -22.97 1.22
CA ALA A 155 8.20 -22.07 0.34
C ALA A 155 6.99 -21.37 0.99
N GLY A 156 6.82 -21.46 2.31
CA GLY A 156 5.72 -20.80 3.03
C GLY A 156 4.36 -21.48 2.90
N SER A 157 3.29 -20.73 3.17
CA SER A 157 1.91 -21.24 3.15
C SER A 157 1.34 -21.44 1.73
N ALA A 158 0.25 -22.19 1.60
CA ALA A 158 -0.32 -22.55 0.29
C ALA A 158 -0.63 -21.35 -0.64
N PRO A 159 -1.22 -20.23 -0.16
CA PRO A 159 -1.47 -19.05 -1.00
C PRO A 159 -0.18 -18.43 -1.54
N TRP A 160 0.84 -18.29 -0.68
CA TRP A 160 2.15 -17.76 -1.09
C TRP A 160 2.87 -18.70 -2.06
N ARG A 161 2.79 -20.02 -1.85
CA ARG A 161 3.34 -21.00 -2.80
C ARG A 161 2.69 -20.91 -4.17
N ALA A 162 1.37 -20.74 -4.23
CA ALA A 162 0.64 -20.58 -5.49
C ALA A 162 1.04 -19.28 -6.20
N ALA A 163 1.05 -18.16 -5.47
CA ALA A 163 1.47 -16.86 -6.00
C ALA A 163 2.93 -16.89 -6.49
N ASN A 164 3.86 -17.44 -5.72
CA ASN A 164 5.27 -17.55 -6.09
C ASN A 164 5.48 -18.49 -7.28
N ARG A 165 4.67 -19.55 -7.41
CA ARG A 165 4.66 -20.39 -8.61
C ARG A 165 4.22 -19.60 -9.84
N PHE A 166 3.14 -18.83 -9.73
CA PHE A 166 2.64 -17.98 -10.81
C PHE A 166 3.68 -16.93 -11.22
N ARG A 167 4.29 -16.23 -10.25
CA ARG A 167 5.37 -15.26 -10.51
C ARG A 167 6.56 -15.90 -11.22
N ARG A 168 7.01 -17.08 -10.78
CA ARG A 168 8.10 -17.81 -11.43
C ARG A 168 7.76 -18.25 -12.85
N LEU A 169 6.50 -18.66 -13.12
CA LEU A 169 6.06 -19.02 -14.46
C LEU A 169 6.10 -17.80 -15.40
N LEU A 170 5.58 -16.66 -14.95
CA LEU A 170 5.64 -15.41 -15.72
C LEU A 170 7.08 -14.92 -15.92
N GLY A 171 7.92 -15.02 -14.88
CA GLY A 171 9.33 -14.68 -14.95
C GLY A 171 10.09 -15.51 -15.99
N ARG A 172 9.87 -16.83 -16.02
CA ARG A 172 10.45 -17.72 -17.05
C ARG A 172 9.96 -17.36 -18.46
N GLY A 173 8.67 -17.07 -18.60
CA GLY A 173 8.12 -16.62 -19.88
C GLY A 173 8.77 -15.34 -20.40
N ALA A 174 9.18 -14.45 -19.49
CA ALA A 174 9.86 -13.20 -19.81
C ALA A 174 11.39 -13.36 -20.05
N GLU A 175 11.96 -14.56 -19.86
CA GLU A 175 13.39 -14.80 -20.14
C GLU A 175 13.75 -14.57 -21.62
N VAL A 176 12.78 -14.70 -22.52
CA VAL A 176 12.95 -14.40 -23.96
C VAL A 176 13.14 -12.91 -24.25
N LEU A 177 12.72 -12.02 -23.34
CA LEU A 177 12.86 -10.58 -23.51
C LEU A 177 14.30 -10.13 -23.20
N PRO A 178 14.80 -9.04 -23.80
CA PRO A 178 16.07 -8.46 -23.39
C PRO A 178 16.01 -7.92 -21.95
N ARG A 179 17.18 -7.67 -21.36
CA ARG A 179 17.33 -7.45 -19.91
C ARG A 179 16.47 -6.29 -19.39
N VAL A 180 16.41 -5.19 -20.12
CA VAL A 180 15.69 -3.97 -19.72
C VAL A 180 14.17 -4.23 -19.73
N GLU A 181 13.67 -4.75 -20.83
CA GLU A 181 12.26 -5.05 -21.07
C GLU A 181 11.74 -6.11 -20.10
N ARG A 182 12.56 -7.12 -19.79
CA ARG A 182 12.24 -8.13 -18.77
C ARG A 182 12.08 -7.50 -17.38
N SER A 183 12.97 -6.59 -17.00
CA SER A 183 12.91 -5.91 -15.70
C SER A 183 11.68 -4.99 -15.60
N LEU A 184 11.34 -4.30 -16.70
CA LEU A 184 10.14 -3.46 -16.78
C LEU A 184 8.86 -4.30 -16.78
N TYR A 185 8.84 -5.43 -17.48
CA TYR A 185 7.74 -6.38 -17.45
C TYR A 185 7.49 -6.92 -16.02
N GLY A 186 8.57 -7.28 -15.31
CA GLY A 186 8.51 -7.68 -13.91
C GLY A 186 7.89 -6.59 -13.03
N GLY A 187 8.34 -5.35 -13.17
CA GLY A 187 7.81 -4.20 -12.44
C GLY A 187 6.33 -3.95 -12.73
N PHE A 188 5.96 -3.88 -14.00
CA PHE A 188 4.61 -3.54 -14.44
C PHE A 188 3.57 -4.62 -14.15
N VAL A 189 3.93 -5.90 -14.30
CA VAL A 189 2.97 -7.02 -14.20
C VAL A 189 3.00 -7.66 -12.82
N LEU A 190 4.18 -7.86 -12.26
CA LEU A 190 4.37 -8.60 -11.01
C LEU A 190 4.63 -7.70 -9.80
N GLY A 191 4.96 -6.43 -10.03
CA GLY A 191 5.43 -5.52 -8.97
C GLY A 191 6.81 -5.95 -8.50
N ASP A 192 7.62 -6.48 -9.42
CA ASP A 192 8.98 -6.90 -9.15
C ASP A 192 9.93 -5.83 -9.69
N ASP A 193 10.39 -4.95 -8.81
CA ASP A 193 11.30 -3.86 -9.14
C ASP A 193 12.79 -4.28 -9.12
N ARG A 194 13.06 -5.57 -8.87
CA ARG A 194 14.42 -6.09 -8.77
C ARG A 194 15.14 -6.09 -10.11
N GLY A 195 16.44 -5.79 -10.06
CA GLY A 195 17.31 -5.85 -11.24
C GLY A 195 17.01 -4.80 -12.31
N GLN A 196 16.17 -3.80 -12.03
CA GLN A 196 15.97 -2.65 -12.90
C GLN A 196 17.28 -1.84 -13.00
N PRO A 197 17.76 -1.51 -14.21
CA PRO A 197 18.96 -0.69 -14.37
C PRO A 197 18.78 0.69 -13.73
N PRO A 198 19.80 1.21 -13.01
CA PRO A 198 19.74 2.53 -12.38
C PRO A 198 19.37 3.64 -13.36
N GLU A 199 19.86 3.56 -14.60
CA GLU A 199 19.59 4.54 -15.65
C GLU A 199 18.09 4.63 -15.97
N VAL A 200 17.42 3.48 -16.06
CA VAL A 200 15.98 3.40 -16.30
C VAL A 200 15.20 3.94 -15.11
N VAL A 201 15.62 3.61 -13.89
CA VAL A 201 14.98 4.13 -12.67
C VAL A 201 15.11 5.65 -12.60
N ASP A 202 16.27 6.21 -12.97
CA ASP A 202 16.53 7.64 -12.96
C ASP A 202 15.78 8.37 -14.08
N ASP A 203 15.66 7.80 -15.28
CA ASP A 203 14.84 8.35 -16.36
C ASP A 203 13.35 8.44 -15.94
N PHE A 204 12.80 7.36 -15.38
CA PHE A 204 11.43 7.35 -14.89
C PHE A 204 11.25 8.26 -13.66
N ARG A 205 12.27 8.43 -12.82
CA ARG A 205 12.27 9.40 -11.72
C ARG A 205 12.25 10.83 -12.25
N GLY A 206 13.06 11.14 -13.26
CA GLY A 206 13.08 12.43 -13.94
C GLY A 206 11.71 12.79 -14.54
N ALA A 207 11.05 11.81 -15.16
CA ALA A 207 9.71 11.94 -15.71
C ALA A 207 8.58 11.87 -14.65
N GLY A 208 8.87 11.65 -13.37
CA GLY A 208 7.85 11.45 -12.32
C GLY A 208 7.03 10.17 -12.42
N LEU A 209 7.46 9.23 -13.27
CA LEU A 209 6.79 7.97 -13.57
C LEU A 209 7.30 6.79 -12.71
N THR A 210 8.05 7.05 -11.63
CA THR A 210 8.51 5.99 -10.72
C THR A 210 7.36 5.14 -10.15
N HIS A 211 6.17 5.72 -10.01
CA HIS A 211 4.98 5.01 -9.55
C HIS A 211 4.41 4.01 -10.57
N VAL A 212 4.85 4.07 -11.83
CA VAL A 212 4.49 3.13 -12.90
C VAL A 212 5.43 1.93 -12.90
N LEU A 213 6.69 2.09 -12.47
CA LEU A 213 7.70 1.02 -12.38
C LEU A 213 7.32 -0.12 -11.41
N VAL A 214 6.34 0.12 -10.55
CA VAL A 214 5.83 -0.82 -9.56
C VAL A 214 4.34 -1.03 -9.83
N VAL A 215 3.78 -2.16 -9.37
CA VAL A 215 2.36 -2.43 -9.56
C VAL A 215 1.51 -1.34 -8.94
N SER A 216 0.69 -0.72 -9.79
CA SER A 216 -0.20 0.37 -9.40
C SER A 216 -1.65 -0.10 -9.24
N GLY A 217 -2.50 0.77 -8.66
CA GLY A 217 -3.93 0.52 -8.56
C GLY A 217 -4.63 0.35 -9.92
N GLN A 218 -4.02 0.85 -11.00
CA GLN A 218 -4.52 0.65 -12.37
C GLN A 218 -4.46 -0.82 -12.79
N ASN A 219 -3.45 -1.56 -12.37
CA ASN A 219 -3.34 -2.99 -12.65
C ASN A 219 -4.49 -3.78 -12.00
N LEU A 220 -4.84 -3.43 -10.75
CA LEU A 220 -6.02 -4.00 -10.10
C LEU A 220 -7.31 -3.63 -10.85
N ALA A 221 -7.44 -2.37 -11.28
CA ALA A 221 -8.59 -1.93 -12.06
C ALA A 221 -8.73 -2.72 -13.37
N PHE A 222 -7.64 -2.96 -14.10
CA PHE A 222 -7.65 -3.80 -15.31
C PHE A 222 -8.09 -5.22 -15.03
N VAL A 223 -7.59 -5.86 -13.96
CA VAL A 223 -8.03 -7.20 -13.56
C VAL A 223 -9.54 -7.22 -13.29
N LEU A 224 -10.06 -6.23 -12.56
CA LEU A 224 -11.49 -6.14 -12.25
C LEU A 224 -12.35 -5.88 -13.49
N VAL A 225 -11.89 -5.05 -14.43
CA VAL A 225 -12.58 -4.80 -15.71
C VAL A 225 -12.60 -6.06 -16.57
N LEU A 226 -11.49 -6.80 -16.65
CA LEU A 226 -11.40 -8.04 -17.41
C LEU A 226 -12.31 -9.14 -16.83
N LEU A 227 -12.46 -9.19 -15.50
CA LEU A 227 -13.43 -10.05 -14.83
C LEU A 227 -14.87 -9.55 -14.97
N GLY A 228 -15.06 -8.29 -15.38
CA GLY A 228 -16.35 -7.61 -15.49
C GLY A 228 -17.45 -8.42 -16.20
N PRO A 229 -17.20 -9.03 -17.38
CA PRO A 229 -18.21 -9.85 -18.07
C PRO A 229 -18.66 -11.08 -17.27
N LEU A 230 -17.75 -11.74 -16.55
CA LEU A 230 -18.06 -12.89 -15.69
C LEU A 230 -18.83 -12.45 -14.44
N LEU A 231 -18.41 -11.31 -13.86
CA LEU A 231 -19.04 -10.69 -12.70
C LEU A 231 -20.46 -10.22 -13.00
N GLN A 232 -20.71 -9.69 -14.20
CA GLN A 232 -22.03 -9.21 -14.63
C GLN A 232 -23.03 -10.33 -14.92
N ARG A 233 -22.56 -11.54 -15.25
CA ARG A 233 -23.41 -12.72 -15.45
C ARG A 233 -23.76 -13.45 -14.15
N SER A 234 -23.13 -13.07 -13.05
CA SER A 234 -23.28 -13.72 -11.74
C SER A 234 -24.33 -13.02 -10.87
N SER A 235 -24.91 -13.74 -9.92
CA SER A 235 -25.78 -13.11 -8.91
C SER A 235 -24.99 -12.10 -8.07
N LEU A 236 -25.70 -11.14 -7.50
CA LEU A 236 -25.10 -10.01 -6.78
C LEU A 236 -24.17 -10.45 -5.62
N GLY A 237 -24.53 -11.53 -4.90
CA GLY A 237 -23.68 -12.10 -3.85
C GLY A 237 -22.43 -12.79 -4.38
N VAL A 238 -22.54 -13.54 -5.49
CA VAL A 238 -21.39 -14.19 -6.14
C VAL A 238 -20.44 -13.17 -6.72
N ARG A 239 -20.96 -12.10 -7.34
CA ARG A 239 -20.15 -10.96 -7.81
C ARG A 239 -19.32 -10.35 -6.69
N TRP A 240 -19.91 -10.20 -5.50
CA TRP A 240 -19.23 -9.67 -4.32
C TRP A 240 -18.09 -10.59 -3.86
N ALA A 241 -18.39 -11.88 -3.69
CA ALA A 241 -17.41 -12.89 -3.30
C ALA A 241 -16.25 -12.99 -4.30
N LEU A 242 -16.55 -13.01 -5.60
CA LEU A 242 -15.54 -13.06 -6.66
C LEU A 242 -14.68 -11.80 -6.70
N THR A 243 -15.27 -10.62 -6.47
CA THR A 243 -14.50 -9.37 -6.46
C THR A 243 -13.53 -9.33 -5.27
N ILE A 244 -13.99 -9.73 -4.08
CA ILE A 244 -13.11 -9.84 -2.91
C ILE A 244 -12.04 -10.90 -3.11
N ALA A 245 -12.40 -12.07 -3.66
CA ALA A 245 -11.44 -13.11 -3.96
C ALA A 245 -10.38 -12.63 -4.97
N ALA A 246 -10.77 -11.89 -6.01
CA ALA A 246 -9.85 -11.31 -6.99
C ALA A 246 -8.93 -10.27 -6.35
N ILE A 247 -9.47 -9.38 -5.52
CA ILE A 247 -8.69 -8.38 -4.76
C ILE A 247 -7.69 -9.08 -3.83
N ALA A 248 -8.12 -10.09 -3.08
CA ALA A 248 -7.27 -10.84 -2.17
C ALA A 248 -6.18 -11.61 -2.92
N ALA A 249 -6.53 -12.27 -4.03
CA ALA A 249 -5.57 -12.98 -4.87
C ALA A 249 -4.55 -12.02 -5.48
N PHE A 250 -5.00 -10.88 -6.02
CA PHE A 250 -4.12 -9.83 -6.54
C PHE A 250 -3.19 -9.30 -5.43
N GLY A 251 -3.73 -8.99 -4.26
CA GLY A 251 -2.96 -8.55 -3.10
C GLY A 251 -1.91 -9.55 -2.64
N VAL A 252 -2.18 -10.86 -2.69
CA VAL A 252 -1.16 -11.89 -2.38
C VAL A 252 -0.07 -11.91 -3.47
N VAL A 253 -0.45 -11.85 -4.74
CA VAL A 253 0.52 -11.84 -5.86
C VAL A 253 1.42 -10.60 -5.83
N THR A 254 0.86 -9.45 -5.44
CA THR A 254 1.55 -8.15 -5.38
C THR A 254 1.98 -7.76 -3.96
N ARG A 255 1.92 -8.69 -3.00
CA ARG A 255 2.42 -8.56 -1.62
C ARG A 255 1.83 -7.42 -0.79
N PHE A 256 0.58 -7.06 -1.06
CA PHE A 256 -0.14 -6.02 -0.32
C PHE A 256 0.64 -4.71 -0.23
N GLU A 257 1.26 -4.31 -1.35
CA GLU A 257 1.88 -2.99 -1.42
C GLU A 257 0.89 -1.88 -1.01
N PRO A 258 1.35 -0.81 -0.33
CA PRO A 258 0.47 0.26 0.15
C PRO A 258 -0.44 0.87 -0.93
N SER A 259 0.04 0.96 -2.17
CA SER A 259 -0.75 1.43 -3.31
C SER A 259 -1.86 0.46 -3.71
N VAL A 260 -1.59 -0.85 -3.69
CA VAL A 260 -2.57 -1.90 -3.98
C VAL A 260 -3.61 -1.99 -2.87
N LEU A 261 -3.22 -1.87 -1.60
CA LEU A 261 -4.15 -1.86 -0.46
C LEU A 261 -5.20 -0.75 -0.60
N ARG A 262 -4.81 0.45 -1.04
CA ARG A 262 -5.75 1.55 -1.29
C ARG A 262 -6.70 1.27 -2.44
N ALA A 263 -6.15 0.83 -3.57
CA ALA A 263 -6.97 0.47 -4.74
C ALA A 263 -7.97 -0.65 -4.39
N SER A 264 -7.53 -1.61 -3.57
CA SER A 264 -8.33 -2.72 -3.05
C SER A 264 -9.47 -2.23 -2.15
N ALA A 265 -9.17 -1.32 -1.22
CA ALA A 265 -10.18 -0.72 -0.34
C ALA A 265 -11.21 0.10 -1.14
N MET A 266 -10.76 0.93 -2.08
CA MET A 266 -11.65 1.70 -2.96
C MET A 266 -12.52 0.77 -3.82
N ALA A 267 -11.95 -0.29 -4.40
CA ALA A 267 -12.69 -1.28 -5.17
C ALA A 267 -13.74 -2.00 -4.32
N ALA A 268 -13.35 -2.50 -3.13
CA ALA A 268 -14.26 -3.16 -2.21
C ALA A 268 -15.42 -2.24 -1.79
N LEU A 269 -15.12 -0.97 -1.45
CA LEU A 269 -16.14 0.01 -1.08
C LEU A 269 -17.04 0.41 -2.24
N SER A 270 -16.51 0.50 -3.46
CA SER A 270 -17.30 0.78 -4.66
C SER A 270 -18.30 -0.34 -4.93
N VAL A 271 -17.88 -1.59 -4.74
CA VAL A 271 -18.75 -2.77 -4.90
C VAL A 271 -19.77 -2.84 -3.74
N ALA A 272 -19.37 -2.51 -2.51
CA ALA A 272 -20.29 -2.37 -1.37
C ALA A 272 -21.37 -1.30 -1.63
N ALA A 273 -20.97 -0.17 -2.21
CA ALA A 273 -21.89 0.91 -2.53
C ALA A 273 -22.85 0.53 -3.65
N ALA A 274 -22.36 -0.14 -4.70
CA ALA A 274 -23.20 -0.71 -5.75
C ALA A 274 -24.23 -1.71 -5.19
N TRP A 275 -23.82 -2.52 -4.20
CA TRP A 275 -24.72 -3.43 -3.48
C TRP A 275 -25.83 -2.69 -2.73
N SER A 276 -25.50 -1.54 -2.14
CA SER A 276 -26.47 -0.71 -1.41
C SER A 276 -27.44 0.07 -2.31
N GLY A 277 -27.30 -0.02 -3.64
CA GLY A 277 -28.17 0.64 -4.62
C GLY A 277 -28.07 2.17 -4.62
N ARG A 278 -27.09 2.76 -3.92
CA ARG A 278 -26.96 4.21 -3.77
C ARG A 278 -25.83 4.74 -4.64
N PRO A 279 -26.09 5.73 -5.53
CA PRO A 279 -25.01 6.44 -6.18
C PRO A 279 -24.16 7.13 -5.11
N THR A 280 -22.90 6.74 -5.02
CA THR A 280 -21.93 7.33 -4.09
C THR A 280 -20.95 8.15 -4.90
N GLY A 281 -20.80 9.43 -4.54
CA GLY A 281 -19.83 10.29 -5.18
C GLY A 281 -18.40 9.77 -4.96
N THR A 282 -17.52 9.99 -5.94
CA THR A 282 -16.11 9.57 -5.89
C THR A 282 -15.39 10.07 -4.63
N LEU A 283 -15.66 11.31 -4.20
CA LEU A 283 -15.10 11.89 -2.97
C LEU A 283 -15.56 11.17 -1.71
N ARG A 284 -16.81 10.71 -1.68
CA ARG A 284 -17.34 9.94 -0.56
C ARG A 284 -16.68 8.58 -0.46
N LEU A 285 -16.51 7.89 -1.59
CA LEU A 285 -15.82 6.60 -1.64
C LEU A 285 -14.37 6.74 -1.18
N LEU A 286 -13.66 7.77 -1.66
CA LEU A 286 -12.30 8.07 -1.24
C LEU A 286 -12.24 8.33 0.28
N ALA A 287 -13.11 9.20 0.80
CA ALA A 287 -13.14 9.54 2.22
C ALA A 287 -13.40 8.32 3.12
N LEU A 288 -14.37 7.48 2.75
CA LEU A 288 -14.67 6.24 3.48
C LEU A 288 -13.51 5.24 3.40
N SER A 289 -12.83 5.15 2.25
CA SER A 289 -11.65 4.28 2.07
C SER A 289 -10.50 4.71 2.97
N VAL A 290 -10.20 6.02 2.99
CA VAL A 290 -9.15 6.59 3.83
C VAL A 290 -9.47 6.38 5.31
N ALA A 291 -10.70 6.68 5.72
CA ALA A 291 -11.13 6.46 7.10
C ALA A 291 -11.00 4.98 7.49
N GLY A 292 -11.51 4.06 6.67
CA GLY A 292 -11.44 2.62 6.94
C GLY A 292 -10.00 2.11 7.04
N LEU A 293 -9.13 2.52 6.13
CA LEU A 293 -7.71 2.10 6.16
C LEU A 293 -6.99 2.62 7.40
N LEU A 294 -7.21 3.87 7.80
CA LEU A 294 -6.60 4.45 9.00
C LEU A 294 -7.14 3.86 10.31
N LEU A 295 -8.38 3.36 10.31
CA LEU A 295 -8.93 2.62 11.43
C LEU A 295 -8.44 1.17 11.51
N VAL A 296 -7.94 0.60 10.40
CA VAL A 296 -7.29 -0.72 10.42
C VAL A 296 -5.82 -0.57 10.80
N ASP A 297 -5.15 0.42 10.23
CA ASP A 297 -3.74 0.72 10.46
C ASP A 297 -3.53 2.24 10.51
N PRO A 298 -3.43 2.83 11.72
CA PRO A 298 -3.25 4.26 11.89
C PRO A 298 -1.84 4.73 11.49
N LEU A 299 -0.84 3.84 11.46
CA LEU A 299 0.53 4.22 11.09
C LEU A 299 0.65 4.53 9.60
N LEU A 300 -0.31 4.10 8.78
CA LEU A 300 -0.41 4.50 7.37
C LEU A 300 -0.44 6.01 7.18
N VAL A 301 -0.89 6.77 8.17
CA VAL A 301 -0.88 8.24 8.11
C VAL A 301 0.54 8.78 7.93
N HIS A 302 1.57 8.09 8.41
CA HIS A 302 2.98 8.46 8.27
C HIS A 302 3.64 7.90 6.99
N SER A 303 2.94 7.06 6.22
CA SER A 303 3.43 6.56 4.95
C SER A 303 3.38 7.64 3.88
N VAL A 304 4.55 8.02 3.35
CA VAL A 304 4.65 9.00 2.26
C VAL A 304 3.85 8.51 1.04
N GLY A 305 3.98 7.24 0.67
CA GLY A 305 3.22 6.67 -0.45
C GLY A 305 1.71 6.77 -0.24
N PHE A 306 1.24 6.54 1.00
CA PHE A 306 -0.18 6.69 1.37
C PHE A 306 -0.66 8.15 1.22
N GLN A 307 0.10 9.12 1.70
CA GLN A 307 -0.21 10.53 1.57
C GLN A 307 -0.28 10.98 0.11
N LEU A 308 0.73 10.62 -0.68
CA LEU A 308 0.84 11.03 -2.08
C LEU A 308 -0.36 10.56 -2.90
N SER A 309 -0.77 9.29 -2.84
CA SER A 309 -1.95 8.88 -3.64
C SER A 309 -3.30 9.24 -3.04
N VAL A 310 -3.43 9.52 -1.73
CA VAL A 310 -4.66 10.16 -1.23
C VAL A 310 -4.77 11.57 -1.81
N ALA A 311 -3.66 12.31 -1.82
CA ALA A 311 -3.60 13.65 -2.40
C ALA A 311 -3.84 13.64 -3.93
N ALA A 312 -3.26 12.68 -4.66
CA ALA A 312 -3.51 12.50 -6.09
C ALA A 312 -4.99 12.19 -6.39
N SER A 313 -5.59 11.23 -5.69
CA SER A 313 -6.99 10.85 -5.89
C SER A 313 -7.95 11.98 -5.52
N ALA A 314 -7.66 12.72 -4.46
CA ALA A 314 -8.44 13.91 -4.08
C ALA A 314 -8.29 15.02 -5.11
N GLY A 315 -7.06 15.28 -5.59
CA GLY A 315 -6.77 16.22 -6.67
C GLY A 315 -7.55 15.89 -7.94
N ILE A 316 -7.49 14.65 -8.42
CA ILE A 316 -8.26 14.19 -9.59
C ILE A 316 -9.77 14.39 -9.38
N ALA A 317 -10.29 14.01 -8.21
CA ALA A 317 -11.74 14.09 -7.96
C ALA A 317 -12.26 15.53 -7.84
N VAL A 318 -11.45 16.47 -7.33
CA VAL A 318 -11.85 17.87 -7.14
C VAL A 318 -11.48 18.76 -8.33
N LEU A 319 -10.25 18.64 -8.83
CA LEU A 319 -9.67 19.50 -9.87
C LEU A 319 -9.85 18.93 -11.29
N GLY A 320 -10.04 17.61 -11.44
CA GLY A 320 -10.21 16.97 -12.75
C GLY A 320 -11.38 17.54 -13.55
N PRO A 321 -12.62 17.55 -13.02
CA PRO A 321 -13.78 18.09 -13.73
C PRO A 321 -13.64 19.55 -14.19
N PRO A 322 -13.22 20.52 -13.34
CA PRO A 322 -13.04 21.89 -13.79
C PRO A 322 -11.92 22.02 -14.82
N ILE A 323 -10.80 21.30 -14.68
CA ILE A 323 -9.71 21.34 -15.68
C ILE A 323 -10.20 20.79 -17.03
N ALA A 324 -10.90 19.65 -17.05
CA ALA A 324 -11.43 19.04 -18.27
C ALA A 324 -12.42 19.95 -19.02
N ALA A 325 -13.13 20.82 -18.30
CA ALA A 325 -14.08 21.77 -18.86
C ALA A 325 -13.39 22.98 -19.54
N HIS A 326 -12.20 23.36 -19.09
CA HIS A 326 -11.44 24.49 -19.66
C HIS A 326 -10.50 24.06 -20.79
N LEU A 327 -10.17 22.77 -20.88
CA LEU A 327 -9.35 22.23 -21.97
C LEU A 327 -10.15 22.13 -23.27
N ARG A 328 -9.50 22.48 -24.38
CA ARG A 328 -10.06 22.31 -25.74
C ARG A 328 -9.50 21.03 -26.37
N GLY A 329 -10.30 20.36 -27.19
CA GLY A 329 -9.89 19.16 -27.93
C GLY A 329 -10.81 17.94 -27.74
N PRO A 330 -10.45 16.79 -28.33
CA PRO A 330 -11.25 15.57 -28.23
C PRO A 330 -11.32 15.05 -26.79
N ALA A 331 -12.39 14.31 -26.46
CA ALA A 331 -12.68 13.87 -25.08
C ALA A 331 -11.52 13.09 -24.44
N TRP A 332 -10.92 12.15 -25.18
CA TRP A 332 -9.79 11.34 -24.70
C TRP A 332 -8.57 12.20 -24.30
N TRP A 333 -8.30 13.28 -25.04
CA TRP A 333 -7.20 14.20 -24.74
C TRP A 333 -7.47 15.04 -23.50
N ARG A 334 -8.69 15.59 -23.41
CA ARG A 334 -9.12 16.40 -22.25
C ARG A 334 -9.12 15.57 -20.97
N GLU A 335 -9.63 14.35 -21.03
CA GLU A 335 -9.64 13.42 -19.89
C GLU A 335 -8.22 13.10 -19.43
N ALA A 336 -7.35 12.66 -20.34
CA ALA A 336 -5.96 12.33 -20.00
C ALA A 336 -5.21 13.51 -19.39
N MET A 337 -5.27 14.69 -20.02
CA MET A 337 -4.61 15.89 -19.52
C MET A 337 -5.20 16.38 -18.19
N SER A 338 -6.53 16.36 -18.05
CA SER A 338 -7.16 16.78 -16.80
C SER A 338 -6.78 15.90 -15.63
N VAL A 339 -6.71 14.59 -15.81
CA VAL A 339 -6.31 13.63 -14.77
C VAL A 339 -4.85 13.87 -14.38
N THR A 340 -3.96 14.00 -15.36
CA THR A 340 -2.53 14.23 -15.10
C THR A 340 -2.29 15.54 -14.35
N VAL A 341 -2.85 16.66 -14.84
CA VAL A 341 -2.66 17.98 -14.21
C VAL A 341 -3.30 18.00 -12.82
N ALA A 342 -4.50 17.45 -12.66
CA ALA A 342 -5.18 17.40 -11.36
C ALA A 342 -4.42 16.56 -10.33
N ALA A 343 -3.85 15.43 -10.74
CA ALA A 343 -3.03 14.59 -9.88
C ALA A 343 -1.75 15.32 -9.44
N GLN A 344 -1.05 15.97 -10.37
CA GLN A 344 0.17 16.72 -10.07
C GLN A 344 -0.09 17.87 -9.11
N LEU A 345 -1.13 18.67 -9.36
CA LEU A 345 -1.54 19.75 -8.47
C LEU A 345 -1.96 19.24 -7.08
N GLY A 346 -2.61 18.08 -7.03
CA GLY A 346 -2.99 17.44 -5.76
C GLY A 346 -1.78 16.98 -4.95
N VAL A 347 -0.75 16.44 -5.61
CA VAL A 347 0.44 15.86 -4.96
C VAL A 347 1.50 16.91 -4.60
N ALA A 348 1.58 18.01 -5.36
CA ALA A 348 2.58 19.06 -5.18
C ALA A 348 2.77 19.54 -3.73
N PRO A 349 1.73 19.79 -2.92
CA PRO A 349 1.88 20.25 -1.53
C PRO A 349 2.61 19.25 -0.62
N VAL A 350 2.56 17.95 -0.94
CA VAL A 350 3.23 16.90 -0.18
C VAL A 350 4.65 16.65 -0.71
N LEU A 351 4.82 16.75 -2.02
CA LEU A 351 6.05 16.37 -2.72
C LEU A 351 7.13 17.46 -2.63
N VAL A 352 6.76 18.74 -2.81
CA VAL A 352 7.71 19.87 -2.79
C VAL A 352 8.44 20.02 -1.45
N PRO A 353 7.77 20.01 -0.28
CA PRO A 353 8.48 20.17 1.00
C PRO A 353 9.39 18.99 1.37
N ARG A 354 9.15 17.79 0.80
CA ARG A 354 9.88 16.57 1.16
C ARG A 354 11.01 16.21 0.20
N PHE A 355 10.83 16.49 -1.08
CA PHE A 355 11.76 16.06 -2.13
C PHE A 355 12.38 17.22 -2.92
N GLY A 356 11.96 18.46 -2.66
CA GLY A 356 12.62 19.66 -3.17
C GLY A 356 12.43 19.96 -4.67
N GLY A 357 11.64 19.18 -5.41
CA GLY A 357 11.39 19.41 -6.84
C GLY A 357 10.05 18.84 -7.29
N LEU A 358 9.49 19.41 -8.36
CA LEU A 358 8.36 18.84 -9.08
C LEU A 358 8.89 18.01 -10.25
N PRO A 359 8.46 16.76 -10.44
CA PRO A 359 8.78 16.03 -11.66
C PRO A 359 8.19 16.77 -12.87
N VAL A 360 9.02 16.95 -13.90
CA VAL A 360 8.62 17.63 -15.14
C VAL A 360 8.05 16.55 -16.06
N VAL A 361 6.73 16.54 -16.24
CA VAL A 361 6.03 15.66 -17.20
C VAL A 361 5.83 16.40 -18.50
#